data_AF-A0A0C3ISZ4-F1
#
_entry.id   AF-A0A0C3ISZ4-F1
#
_cell.length_a   1.000
_cell.length_b   1.000
_cell.length_c   1.000
_cell.angle_alpha   90.00
_cell.angle_beta   90.00
_cell.angle_gamma   90.00
#
_symmetry.space_group_name_H-M   'P 1'
#
loop_
_entity.id
_entity.type
_entity.pdbx_description
1 polymer ?
#
loop_
_entity_poly.entity_id
_entity_poly.type
_entity_poly.pdbx_seq_one_letter_code
_entity_poly.pdbx_strand_id
1 'polypeptide(L)'
;MTNFLYNIHFVYPLGLRHAIHYHILVNPTGRPMKWRAVDWCVKLNNLFTKVKNGGKGSNCSVERIILESPLVQVYRNLQGLVQQNFSHMHLTTSHAAPDMRKTFAKIQERLVLNSPHVVCLGRKTRHQVEDLYDKGREMMENAMRGEVLVENEGDAGDIFEEFEGSALDDIMVELL
;
A
#
# COMPACT_ATOMS: atom_id res chain seq x y z
N MET A 1 5.51 7.36 -3.16
CA MET A 1 4.32 7.94 -2.50
C MET A 1 4.66 9.06 -1.50
N THR A 2 5.75 8.92 -0.74
CA THR A 2 6.28 9.93 0.20
C THR A 2 6.58 11.29 -0.45
N ASN A 3 7.27 11.32 -1.59
CA ASN A 3 7.56 12.57 -2.32
C ASN A 3 6.28 13.32 -2.76
N PHE A 4 5.23 12.60 -3.15
CA PHE A 4 3.96 13.20 -3.52
C PHE A 4 3.26 13.83 -2.32
N LEU A 5 3.22 13.14 -1.18
CA LEU A 5 2.66 13.68 0.06
C LEU A 5 3.47 14.89 0.56
N TYR A 6 4.80 14.82 0.50
CA TYR A 6 5.68 15.96 0.81
C TYR A 6 5.35 17.15 -0.09
N ASN A 7 5.26 16.94 -1.40
CA ASN A 7 4.96 18.01 -2.35
C ASN A 7 3.57 18.62 -2.12
N ILE A 8 2.55 17.82 -1.82
CA ILE A 8 1.22 18.31 -1.47
C ILE A 8 1.26 19.22 -0.25
N HIS A 9 2.03 18.83 0.78
CA HIS A 9 2.04 19.55 2.05
C HIS A 9 2.91 20.83 2.01
N PHE A 10 4.03 20.80 1.29
CA PHE A 10 5.08 21.82 1.41
C PHE A 10 5.40 22.57 0.11
N VAL A 11 5.11 21.99 -1.06
CA VAL A 11 5.51 22.58 -2.36
C VAL A 11 4.31 23.17 -3.09
N TYR A 12 3.13 22.55 -3.01
CA TYR A 12 1.98 22.96 -3.80
C TYR A 12 1.28 24.21 -3.24
N PRO A 13 0.81 25.12 -4.12
CA PRO A 13 0.02 26.28 -3.71
C PRO A 13 -1.21 25.87 -2.91
N LEU A 14 -1.64 26.73 -1.98
CA LEU A 14 -2.74 26.44 -1.05
C LEU A 14 -4.02 25.97 -1.77
N GLY A 15 -4.38 26.60 -2.89
CA GLY A 15 -5.55 26.21 -3.68
C GLY A 15 -5.44 24.80 -4.25
N LEU A 16 -4.27 24.41 -4.76
CA LEU A 16 -4.03 23.08 -5.31
C LEU A 16 -3.99 22.00 -4.21
N ARG A 17 -3.33 22.30 -3.09
CA ARG A 17 -3.33 21.42 -1.90
C ARG A 17 -4.74 21.17 -1.40
N HIS A 18 -5.55 22.22 -1.31
CA HIS A 18 -6.94 22.12 -0.89
C HIS A 18 -7.74 21.27 -1.89
N ALA A 19 -7.62 21.53 -3.19
CA ALA A 19 -8.27 20.69 -4.20
C ALA A 19 -7.88 19.21 -4.05
N ILE A 20 -6.58 18.90 -3.97
CA ILE A 20 -6.11 17.51 -3.85
C ILE A 20 -6.64 16.85 -2.56
N HIS A 21 -6.54 17.49 -1.40
CA HIS A 21 -7.02 16.91 -0.14
C HIS A 21 -8.52 16.60 -0.16
N TYR A 22 -9.32 17.50 -0.72
CA TYR A 22 -10.77 17.32 -0.77
C TYR A 22 -11.22 16.32 -1.84
N HIS A 23 -10.35 15.99 -2.80
CA HIS A 23 -10.63 15.00 -3.84
C HIS A 23 -9.96 13.63 -3.61
N ILE A 24 -9.08 13.48 -2.61
CA ILE A 24 -8.51 12.17 -2.24
C ILE A 24 -9.54 11.28 -1.56
N LEU A 25 -10.42 11.87 -0.75
CA LEU A 25 -11.43 11.16 0.03
C LEU A 25 -12.84 11.55 -0.42
N VAL A 26 -13.69 10.54 -0.57
CA VAL A 26 -15.13 10.71 -0.82
C VAL A 26 -15.91 9.99 0.28
N ASN A 27 -17.14 10.43 0.52
CA ASN A 27 -18.07 9.75 1.42
C ASN A 27 -19.32 9.32 0.66
N PRO A 28 -19.28 8.18 -0.05
CA PRO A 28 -20.43 7.70 -0.83
C PRO A 28 -21.67 7.43 0.05
N THR A 29 -21.48 7.24 1.35
CA THR A 29 -22.58 6.92 2.29
C THR A 29 -23.22 8.15 2.91
N GLY A 30 -22.59 9.33 2.83
CA GLY A 30 -23.01 10.55 3.52
C GLY A 30 -22.94 10.50 5.06
N ARG A 31 -22.52 9.38 5.68
CA ARG A 31 -22.51 9.23 7.14
C ARG A 31 -21.23 9.81 7.77
N PRO A 32 -21.30 10.37 9.00
CA PRO A 32 -20.11 10.87 9.68
C PRO A 32 -19.01 9.81 9.79
N MET A 33 -17.76 10.21 9.58
CA MET A 33 -16.56 9.37 9.68
C MET A 33 -16.55 8.13 8.75
N LYS A 34 -17.29 8.14 7.63
CA LYS A 34 -17.29 7.05 6.63
C LYS A 34 -16.61 7.43 5.32
N TRP A 35 -15.50 8.18 5.42
CA TRP A 35 -14.65 8.54 4.29
C TRP A 35 -13.94 7.31 3.69
N ARG A 36 -13.75 7.35 2.37
CA ARG A 36 -13.10 6.33 1.56
C ARG A 36 -12.18 6.99 0.55
N ALA A 37 -11.02 6.39 0.28
CA ALA A 37 -10.17 6.83 -0.81
C ALA A 37 -10.92 6.67 -2.15
N VAL A 38 -10.83 7.66 -3.04
CA VAL A 38 -11.50 7.61 -4.36
C VAL A 38 -11.07 6.37 -5.16
N ASP A 39 -9.78 6.06 -5.15
CA ASP A 39 -9.22 4.87 -5.82
C ASP A 39 -9.90 3.58 -5.34
N TRP A 40 -10.23 3.46 -4.05
CA TRP A 40 -10.95 2.29 -3.53
C TRP A 40 -12.36 2.20 -4.09
N CYS A 41 -13.07 3.31 -4.20
CA CYS A 41 -14.41 3.35 -4.80
C CYS A 41 -14.36 2.95 -6.28
N VAL A 42 -13.38 3.44 -7.03
CA VAL A 42 -13.19 3.11 -8.46
C VAL A 42 -12.81 1.64 -8.63
N LYS A 43 -11.86 1.13 -7.83
CA LYS A 43 -11.47 -0.29 -7.85
C LYS A 43 -12.64 -1.21 -7.48
N LEU A 44 -13.43 -0.83 -6.49
CA LEU A 44 -14.62 -1.60 -6.10
C LEU A 44 -15.64 -1.66 -7.24
N ASN A 45 -15.90 -0.55 -7.93
CA ASN A 45 -16.80 -0.54 -9.07
C ASN A 45 -16.27 -1.43 -10.21
N ASN A 46 -14.97 -1.34 -10.51
CA ASN A 46 -14.33 -2.19 -11.52
C ASN A 46 -14.42 -3.69 -11.17
N LEU A 47 -14.24 -4.05 -9.91
CA LEU A 47 -14.39 -5.43 -9.44
C LEU A 47 -15.78 -5.97 -9.76
N PHE A 48 -16.84 -5.20 -9.47
CA PHE A 48 -18.20 -5.66 -9.74
C PHE A 48 -18.49 -5.74 -11.24
N THR A 49 -18.15 -4.70 -11.99
CA THR A 49 -18.42 -4.64 -13.43
C THR A 49 -17.66 -5.72 -14.20
N LYS A 50 -16.34 -5.83 -14.00
CA LYS A 50 -15.48 -6.70 -14.82
C LYS A 50 -15.38 -8.12 -14.29
N VAL A 51 -15.26 -8.29 -12.97
CA VAL A 51 -14.94 -9.60 -12.38
C VAL A 51 -16.21 -10.34 -11.96
N LYS A 52 -17.10 -9.69 -11.21
CA LYS A 52 -18.30 -10.36 -10.67
C LYS A 52 -19.39 -10.55 -11.72
N ASN A 53 -19.67 -9.52 -12.50
CA ASN A 53 -20.77 -9.54 -13.46
C ASN A 53 -20.30 -9.89 -14.88
N GLY A 54 -19.01 -10.15 -15.09
CA GLY A 54 -18.45 -10.59 -16.37
C GLY A 54 -18.59 -9.57 -17.50
N GLY A 55 -18.66 -8.27 -17.19
CA GLY A 55 -18.81 -7.21 -18.17
C GLY A 55 -17.64 -7.19 -19.16
N LYS A 56 -17.94 -7.25 -20.46
CA LYS A 56 -16.94 -7.10 -21.53
C LYS A 56 -16.71 -5.62 -21.85
N GLY A 57 -15.44 -5.23 -21.92
CA GLY A 57 -15.00 -3.93 -22.46
C GLY A 57 -14.31 -3.01 -21.45
N SER A 58 -13.93 -1.83 -21.94
CA SER A 58 -13.20 -0.85 -21.13
C SER A 58 -14.12 -0.06 -20.23
N ASN A 59 -13.64 0.24 -19.01
CA ASN A 59 -14.30 1.15 -18.06
C ASN A 59 -13.64 2.53 -18.11
N CYS A 60 -12.96 2.90 -19.20
CA CYS A 60 -12.32 4.20 -19.32
C CYS A 60 -13.35 5.33 -19.56
N SER A 61 -14.50 5.03 -20.14
CA SER A 61 -15.52 6.03 -20.45
C SER A 61 -16.38 6.33 -19.23
N VAL A 62 -16.45 7.61 -18.86
CA VAL A 62 -17.27 8.12 -17.74
C VAL A 62 -18.76 7.79 -17.95
N GLU A 63 -19.26 7.96 -19.17
CA GLU A 63 -20.66 7.64 -19.51
C GLU A 63 -21.03 6.19 -19.19
N ARG A 64 -20.13 5.26 -19.53
CA ARG A 64 -20.34 3.83 -19.25
C ARG A 64 -20.32 3.55 -17.75
N ILE A 65 -19.41 4.17 -17.00
CA ILE A 65 -19.37 4.06 -15.53
C ILE A 65 -20.69 4.55 -14.93
N ILE A 66 -21.19 5.70 -15.40
CA ILE A 66 -22.46 6.28 -14.93
C ILE A 66 -23.64 5.35 -15.27
N LEU A 67 -23.66 4.76 -16.46
CA LEU A 67 -24.73 3.86 -16.89
C LEU A 67 -24.72 2.51 -16.13
N GLU A 68 -23.54 1.93 -15.92
CA GLU A 68 -23.39 0.59 -15.32
C GLU A 68 -23.42 0.59 -13.79
N SER A 69 -23.00 1.68 -13.13
CA SER A 69 -22.93 1.74 -11.67
C SER A 69 -24.27 1.53 -10.94
N PRO A 70 -25.43 2.03 -11.41
CA PRO A 70 -26.73 1.71 -10.81
C PRO A 70 -27.08 0.23 -10.98
N LEU A 71 -26.75 -0.36 -12.14
CA LEU A 71 -27.01 -1.78 -12.40
C LEU A 71 -26.22 -2.67 -11.44
N VAL A 72 -24.94 -2.34 -11.18
CA VAL A 72 -24.13 -3.04 -10.18
C VAL A 72 -24.85 -3.08 -8.82
N GLN A 73 -25.42 -1.95 -8.38
CA GLN A 73 -26.14 -1.91 -7.11
C GLN A 73 -27.41 -2.77 -7.13
N VAL A 74 -28.18 -2.75 -8.23
CA VAL A 74 -29.38 -3.58 -8.40
C VAL A 74 -29.02 -5.07 -8.35
N TYR A 75 -27.98 -5.50 -9.08
CA TYR A 75 -27.53 -6.88 -9.06
C TYR A 75 -27.10 -7.33 -7.66
N ARG A 76 -26.37 -6.47 -6.91
CA ARG A 76 -25.98 -6.77 -5.53
C ARG A 76 -27.18 -6.93 -4.61
N ASN A 77 -28.19 -6.06 -4.76
CA ASN A 77 -29.41 -6.15 -3.97
C ASN A 77 -30.19 -7.43 -4.29
N LEU A 78 -30.30 -7.80 -5.57
CA LEU A 78 -30.94 -9.05 -6.00
C LEU A 78 -30.19 -10.27 -5.45
N GLN A 79 -28.86 -10.29 -5.55
CA GLN A 79 -28.04 -11.35 -4.98
C GLN A 79 -28.24 -11.48 -3.47
N GLY A 80 -28.28 -10.35 -2.75
CA GLY A 80 -28.57 -10.32 -1.32
C GLY A 80 -29.96 -10.87 -0.99
N LEU A 81 -30.98 -10.50 -1.77
CA LEU A 81 -32.35 -10.99 -1.60
C LEU A 81 -32.45 -12.51 -1.85
N VAL A 82 -31.79 -13.00 -2.90
CA VAL A 82 -31.67 -14.43 -3.18
C VAL A 82 -30.99 -15.14 -2.01
N GLN A 83 -29.85 -14.64 -1.53
CA GLN A 83 -29.13 -15.23 -0.38
C GLN A 83 -29.98 -15.26 0.89
N GLN A 84 -30.73 -14.19 1.18
CA GLN A 84 -31.65 -14.13 2.31
C GLN A 84 -32.78 -15.16 2.19
N ASN A 85 -33.41 -15.24 1.02
CA ASN A 85 -34.50 -16.18 0.77
C ASN A 85 -34.05 -17.64 0.82
N PHE A 86 -32.84 -17.95 0.33
CA PHE A 86 -32.27 -19.29 0.42
C PHE A 86 -31.70 -19.64 1.81
N SER A 87 -32.07 -18.88 2.85
CA SER A 87 -31.70 -19.14 4.24
C SER A 87 -30.21 -19.46 4.39
N HIS A 88 -29.35 -18.73 3.67
CA HIS A 88 -27.94 -18.65 4.03
C HIS A 88 -27.81 -17.82 5.33
N MET A 89 -28.46 -18.29 6.39
CA MET A 89 -28.51 -17.73 7.74
C MET A 89 -27.13 -17.69 8.41
N HIS A 90 -26.11 -18.27 7.78
CA HIS A 90 -24.76 -18.40 8.30
C HIS A 90 -23.72 -17.55 7.56
N LEU A 91 -24.11 -16.69 6.60
CA LEU A 91 -23.16 -15.71 6.08
C LEU A 91 -22.91 -14.63 7.14
N THR A 92 -21.77 -14.79 7.82
CA THR A 92 -21.09 -13.84 8.71
C THR A 92 -20.65 -12.58 7.95
N THR A 93 -21.57 -11.91 7.25
CA THR A 93 -21.29 -10.64 6.54
C THR A 93 -21.40 -9.43 7.44
N SER A 94 -21.99 -9.58 8.63
CA SER A 94 -21.81 -8.61 9.71
C SER A 94 -20.45 -8.85 10.34
N HIS A 95 -19.39 -8.34 9.71
CA HIS A 95 -18.20 -7.96 10.44
C HIS A 95 -18.62 -6.80 11.38
N ALA A 96 -19.30 -7.13 12.47
CA ALA A 96 -19.35 -6.26 13.62
C ALA A 96 -17.90 -5.82 13.89
N ALA A 97 -17.70 -4.53 14.17
CA ALA A 97 -16.37 -4.01 14.41
C ALA A 97 -15.68 -4.94 15.42
N PRO A 98 -14.49 -5.48 15.09
CA PRO A 98 -13.86 -6.49 15.92
C PRO A 98 -13.69 -5.92 17.33
N ASP A 99 -14.11 -6.67 18.35
CA ASP A 99 -13.88 -6.26 19.73
C ASP A 99 -12.39 -6.38 20.04
N MET A 100 -11.69 -5.26 19.83
CA MET A 100 -10.24 -5.16 19.99
C MET A 100 -9.81 -5.03 21.46
N ARG A 101 -10.73 -5.04 22.43
CA ARG A 101 -10.39 -4.88 23.86
C ARG A 101 -9.36 -5.88 24.34
N LYS A 102 -9.50 -7.15 23.96
CA LYS A 102 -8.52 -8.21 24.30
C LYS A 102 -7.15 -7.98 23.65
N THR A 103 -7.15 -7.52 22.40
CA THR A 103 -5.93 -7.21 21.66
C THR A 103 -5.19 -6.05 22.31
N PHE A 104 -5.91 -4.96 22.64
CA PHE A 104 -5.33 -3.80 23.31
C PHE A 104 -4.80 -4.15 24.69
N ALA A 105 -5.52 -4.95 25.49
CA ALA A 105 -5.03 -5.40 26.79
C ALA A 105 -3.69 -6.18 26.67
N LYS A 106 -3.59 -7.12 25.72
CA LYS A 106 -2.34 -7.85 25.46
C LYS A 106 -1.20 -6.96 24.99
N ILE A 107 -1.48 -5.97 24.15
CA ILE A 107 -0.47 -5.00 23.69
C ILE A 107 0.02 -4.17 24.88
N GLN A 108 -0.89 -3.73 25.74
CA GLN A 108 -0.58 -2.94 26.92
C GLN A 108 0.31 -3.72 27.91
N GLU A 109 -0.02 -5.00 28.15
CA GLU A 109 0.81 -5.92 28.94
C GLU A 109 2.22 -6.05 28.36
N ARG A 110 2.35 -6.26 27.04
CA ARG A 110 3.65 -6.35 26.37
C ARG A 110 4.45 -5.05 26.40
N LEU A 111 3.77 -3.90 26.28
CA LEU A 111 4.41 -2.59 26.35
C LEU A 111 4.93 -2.30 27.76
N VAL A 112 4.20 -2.69 28.81
CA VAL A 112 4.67 -2.59 30.19
C VAL A 112 5.88 -3.51 30.40
N LEU A 113 5.77 -4.78 30.01
CA LEU A 113 6.83 -5.77 30.20
C LEU A 113 8.15 -5.36 29.53
N ASN A 114 8.09 -4.87 28.29
CA ASN A 114 9.29 -4.59 27.49
C ASN A 114 9.73 -3.12 27.57
N SER A 115 8.85 -2.23 28.03
CA SER A 115 9.04 -0.77 28.09
C SER A 115 9.90 -0.24 26.93
N PRO A 116 9.46 -0.42 25.67
CA PRO A 116 10.25 -0.04 24.50
C PRO A 116 10.44 1.49 24.40
N HIS A 117 9.60 2.26 25.08
CA HIS A 117 9.63 3.72 25.12
C HIS A 117 10.66 4.29 26.13
N VAL A 118 11.30 3.45 26.94
CA VAL A 118 12.33 3.87 27.89
C VAL A 118 13.70 3.50 27.32
N VAL A 119 14.58 4.51 27.20
CA VAL A 119 15.97 4.31 26.79
C VAL A 119 16.72 3.62 27.92
N CYS A 120 17.04 2.35 27.74
CA CYS A 120 17.88 1.57 28.67
C CYS A 120 19.21 1.26 27.99
N LEU A 121 20.30 1.81 28.51
CA LEU A 121 21.65 1.50 28.05
C LEU A 121 21.99 0.04 28.36
N GLY A 122 22.59 -0.67 27.40
CA GLY A 122 23.05 -2.05 27.60
C GLY A 122 22.02 -3.16 27.33
N ARG A 123 20.87 -2.86 26.69
CA ARG A 123 19.95 -3.92 26.22
C ARG A 123 20.67 -4.79 25.17
N LYS A 124 20.80 -6.09 25.46
CA LYS A 124 21.33 -7.06 24.50
C LYS A 124 20.25 -7.35 23.45
N THR A 125 20.53 -7.04 22.20
CA THR A 125 19.71 -7.44 21.06
C THR A 125 20.28 -8.73 20.48
N ARG A 126 19.42 -9.61 19.93
CA ARG A 126 19.88 -10.79 19.17
C ARG A 126 20.42 -10.43 17.79
N HIS A 127 20.07 -9.22 17.33
CA HIS A 127 20.44 -8.70 16.04
C HIS A 127 21.25 -7.44 16.27
N GLN A 128 22.46 -7.43 15.72
CA GLN A 128 23.28 -6.25 15.62
C GLN A 128 22.87 -5.56 14.33
N VAL A 129 22.33 -4.34 14.43
CA VAL A 129 22.16 -3.49 13.27
C VAL A 129 23.52 -2.83 13.07
N GLU A 130 24.20 -3.19 11.99
CA GLU A 130 25.45 -2.54 11.63
C GLU A 130 25.19 -1.07 11.34
N ASP A 131 26.08 -0.21 11.84
CA ASP A 131 26.03 1.20 11.51
C ASP A 131 26.54 1.39 10.08
N LEU A 132 25.60 1.40 9.14
CA LEU A 132 25.88 1.56 7.71
C LEU A 132 26.05 3.04 7.32
N TYR A 133 26.07 3.97 8.26
CA TYR A 133 26.17 5.40 7.95
C TYR A 133 27.47 5.73 7.20
N ASP A 134 28.59 5.19 7.68
CA ASP A 134 29.89 5.43 7.04
C ASP A 134 30.03 4.63 5.74
N LYS A 135 29.50 3.41 5.69
CA LYS A 135 29.45 2.59 4.46
C LYS A 135 28.61 3.27 3.36
N GLY A 136 27.49 3.86 3.73
CA GLY A 136 26.64 4.63 2.82
C GLY A 136 27.30 5.92 2.34
N ARG A 137 28.05 6.60 3.20
CA ARG A 137 28.83 7.79 2.82
C ARG A 137 29.93 7.45 1.82
N GLU A 138 30.68 6.39 2.09
CA GLU A 138 31.77 5.91 1.22
C GLU A 138 31.24 5.46 -0.15
N MET A 139 30.12 4.72 -0.19
CA MET A 139 29.45 4.36 -1.44
C MET A 139 29.02 5.59 -2.25
N MET A 140 28.52 6.64 -1.58
CA MET A 140 28.09 7.87 -2.26
C MET A 140 29.28 8.69 -2.77
N GLU A 141 30.41 8.72 -2.04
CA GLU A 141 31.65 9.36 -2.47
C GLU A 141 32.33 8.61 -3.63
N ASN A 142 32.33 7.27 -3.60
CA ASN A 142 32.89 6.44 -4.67
C ASN A 142 32.04 6.51 -5.94
N ALA A 143 30.71 6.55 -5.81
CA ALA A 143 29.80 6.79 -6.93
C ALA A 143 29.99 8.17 -7.57
N MET A 144 30.34 9.21 -6.78
CA MET A 144 30.68 10.53 -7.32
C MET A 144 32.05 10.58 -8.02
N ARG A 145 32.99 9.70 -7.64
CA ARG A 145 34.33 9.61 -8.26
C ARG A 145 34.39 8.65 -9.46
N GLY A 146 33.35 7.85 -9.70
CA GLY A 146 33.29 6.89 -10.80
C GLY A 146 34.12 5.62 -10.59
N GLU A 147 34.57 5.37 -9.36
CA GLU A 147 35.34 4.17 -9.01
C GLU A 147 34.38 3.07 -8.53
N VAL A 148 34.05 2.13 -9.42
CA VAL A 148 33.37 0.88 -9.05
C VAL A 148 34.44 -0.07 -8.50
N LEU A 149 34.45 -0.27 -7.18
CA LEU A 149 35.26 -1.32 -6.57
C LEU A 149 34.64 -2.68 -6.92
N VAL A 150 35.24 -3.37 -7.89
CA VAL A 150 35.03 -4.79 -8.12
C VAL A 150 35.81 -5.54 -7.05
N GLU A 151 35.11 -6.06 -6.02
CA GLU A 151 35.69 -7.06 -5.14
C GLU A 151 35.81 -8.37 -5.93
N ASN A 152 37.03 -8.65 -6.41
CA ASN A 152 37.40 -9.91 -7.04
C ASN A 152 37.71 -10.96 -5.96
N GLU A 153 36.79 -11.91 -5.72
CA GLU A 153 37.18 -13.28 -5.37
C GLU A 153 37.09 -14.13 -6.64
N GLY A 154 38.23 -14.70 -7.03
CA GLY A 154 38.52 -15.06 -8.41
C GLY A 154 37.82 -16.30 -8.96
N ASP A 155 37.60 -16.26 -10.27
CA ASP A 155 37.99 -17.34 -11.20
C ASP A 155 38.17 -16.72 -12.59
N ALA A 156 39.18 -17.19 -13.33
CA ALA A 156 39.60 -16.63 -14.60
C ALA A 156 38.77 -17.21 -15.77
N GLY A 157 38.27 -16.35 -16.66
CA GLY A 157 37.71 -16.76 -17.94
C GLY A 157 37.09 -15.59 -18.71
N ASP A 158 37.88 -15.00 -19.63
CA ASP A 158 37.46 -14.02 -20.62
C ASP A 158 36.24 -14.49 -21.43
N ILE A 159 35.13 -13.74 -21.40
CA ILE A 159 34.33 -13.43 -22.60
C ILE A 159 33.78 -12.00 -22.45
N PHE A 160 34.24 -11.14 -23.36
CA PHE A 160 33.71 -9.82 -23.65
C PHE A 160 32.38 -10.00 -24.39
N GLU A 161 31.24 -9.71 -23.76
CA GLU A 161 29.96 -9.50 -24.44
C GLU A 161 29.13 -8.42 -23.72
N GLU A 162 28.37 -7.68 -24.52
CA GLU A 162 27.81 -6.36 -24.25
C GLU A 162 26.99 -6.22 -22.96
N PHE A 163 27.17 -5.07 -22.32
CA PHE A 163 26.49 -4.64 -21.11
C PHE A 163 25.03 -4.25 -21.43
N GLU A 164 24.11 -5.21 -21.40
CA GLU A 164 22.66 -4.94 -21.44
C GLU A 164 22.12 -4.73 -20.01
N GLY A 165 21.54 -3.55 -19.77
CA GLY A 165 21.12 -3.07 -18.46
C GLY A 165 19.87 -3.76 -17.91
N SER A 166 20.03 -4.97 -17.34
CA SER A 166 18.93 -5.65 -16.62
C SER A 166 19.20 -5.90 -15.13
N ALA A 167 20.42 -5.66 -14.61
CA ALA A 167 20.77 -5.99 -13.22
C ALA A 167 20.29 -4.98 -12.16
N LEU A 168 19.83 -3.79 -12.58
CA LEU A 168 19.31 -2.77 -11.66
C LEU A 168 17.86 -3.00 -11.24
N ASP A 169 17.10 -3.82 -11.98
CA ASP A 169 15.69 -4.11 -11.66
C ASP A 169 15.56 -5.16 -10.55
N ASP A 170 16.52 -6.09 -10.42
CA ASP A 170 16.44 -7.15 -9.40
C ASP A 170 16.74 -6.66 -7.98
N ILE A 171 17.54 -5.59 -7.82
CA ILE A 171 17.86 -5.01 -6.50
C ILE A 171 16.67 -4.20 -5.95
N MET A 172 15.81 -3.68 -6.84
CA MET A 172 14.61 -2.92 -6.44
C MET A 172 13.48 -3.81 -5.87
N VAL A 173 13.55 -5.13 -6.06
CA VAL A 173 12.53 -6.07 -5.57
C VAL A 173 12.72 -6.46 -4.10
N GLU A 174 13.95 -6.43 -3.56
CA GLU A 174 14.22 -6.82 -2.17
C GLU A 174 14.03 -5.68 -1.12
N LEU A 175 13.66 -4.47 -1.56
CA LEU A 175 13.43 -3.32 -0.66
C LEU A 175 11.98 -2.81 -0.63
N LEU A 176 11.02 -3.63 -1.08
CA LEU A 176 9.57 -3.43 -0.90
C LEU A 176 8.95 -4.51 -0.02
#